data_AF-A0A101IUJ7-F1
#
_entry.id   AF-A0A101IUJ7-F1
#
_cell.length_a   1.000
_cell.length_b   1.000
_cell.length_c   1.000
_cell.angle_alpha   90.00
_cell.angle_beta   90.00
_cell.angle_gamma   90.00
#
_symmetry.space_group_name_H-M   'P 1'
#
loop_
_entity.id
_entity.type
_entity.pdbx_description
1 polymer ?
#
loop_
_entity_poly.entity_id
_entity_poly.type
_entity_poly.pdbx_seq_one_letter_code
_entity_poly.pdbx_strand_id
1 'polypeptide(L)'
;MTSGITSFQSNKVFLKDILGEINERKIQLPDFQRGWVWDDNRIRSLLSSVSLSFPIGAVMMLETGNRECRFKPRPIEGLSAEPVIEPDKLILDGQQRLTALFQALIKPGAVVTEDIKKKTIYRHYYFDIEKCLNPDEDREECIRSIPEDKCVRNFRGDVDEDYSTPDKEYAAGLFPVKQLYDSFPWREGYDEYWDYDKSKTRTFNQFYKEVIQRFEQYQLPVIEMGKETPKEAVCLVFEKVNTGGGYR
;
A
#
# COMPACT_ATOMS: atom_id res chain seq x y z
N MET A 1 -26.10 -31.94 15.68
CA MET A 1 -24.83 -31.17 15.64
C MET A 1 -24.29 -31.28 14.23
N THR A 2 -24.70 -30.38 13.34
CA THR A 2 -24.14 -30.27 12.00
C THR A 2 -22.77 -29.62 12.14
N SER A 3 -21.70 -30.41 11.95
CA SER A 3 -20.35 -29.86 11.77
C SER A 3 -20.40 -28.85 10.63
N GLY A 4 -20.31 -27.56 10.95
CA GLY A 4 -20.22 -26.50 9.95
C GLY A 4 -18.96 -26.75 9.14
N ILE A 5 -19.12 -27.15 7.88
CA ILE A 5 -18.00 -27.23 6.93
C ILE A 5 -17.49 -25.80 6.80
N THR A 6 -16.26 -25.54 7.25
CA THR A 6 -15.61 -24.25 7.05
C THR A 6 -15.36 -24.12 5.55
N SER A 7 -16.08 -23.22 4.88
CA SER A 7 -15.86 -22.92 3.47
C SER A 7 -14.76 -21.87 3.38
N PHE A 8 -13.68 -22.23 2.70
CA PHE A 8 -12.62 -21.30 2.30
C PHE A 8 -12.74 -21.05 0.81
N GLN A 9 -12.76 -19.80 0.41
CA GLN A 9 -12.69 -19.40 -1.00
C GLN A 9 -11.37 -18.68 -1.25
N SER A 10 -10.71 -19.01 -2.37
CA SER A 10 -9.48 -18.36 -2.79
C SER A 10 -9.75 -17.65 -4.11
N ASN A 11 -9.74 -16.31 -4.05
CA ASN A 11 -10.07 -15.44 -5.16
C ASN A 11 -8.87 -14.54 -5.49
N LYS A 12 -8.75 -14.13 -6.76
CA LYS A 12 -7.82 -13.06 -7.16
C LYS A 12 -8.61 -11.77 -7.24
N VAL A 13 -8.24 -10.79 -6.43
CA VAL A 13 -8.92 -9.48 -6.36
C VAL A 13 -7.92 -8.39 -6.72
N PHE A 14 -8.33 -7.38 -7.48
CA PHE A 14 -7.44 -6.27 -7.79
C PHE A 14 -7.07 -5.53 -6.51
N LEU A 15 -5.79 -5.18 -6.37
CA LEU A 15 -5.29 -4.43 -5.22
C LEU A 15 -6.04 -3.09 -5.09
N LYS A 16 -6.29 -2.41 -6.21
CA LYS A 16 -7.04 -1.14 -6.24
C LYS A 16 -8.41 -1.27 -5.58
N ASP A 17 -9.13 -2.37 -5.84
CA ASP A 17 -10.46 -2.61 -5.27
C ASP A 17 -10.38 -2.85 -3.76
N ILE A 18 -9.43 -3.68 -3.30
CA ILE A 18 -9.20 -3.92 -1.87
C ILE A 18 -8.91 -2.60 -1.14
N LEU A 19 -8.02 -1.77 -1.70
CA LEU A 19 -7.65 -0.49 -1.09
C LEU A 19 -8.80 0.53 -1.14
N GLY A 20 -9.65 0.48 -2.16
CA GLY A 20 -10.89 1.24 -2.26
C GLY A 20 -11.90 0.85 -1.17
N GLU A 21 -12.14 -0.44 -0.99
CA GLU A 21 -13.02 -0.94 0.07
C GLU A 21 -12.50 -0.62 1.49
N ILE A 22 -11.17 -0.59 1.69
CA ILE A 22 -10.54 -0.07 2.91
C ILE A 22 -10.89 1.42 3.10
N ASN A 23 -10.74 2.24 2.06
CA ASN A 23 -11.03 3.67 2.12
C ASN A 23 -12.50 3.95 2.46
N GLU A 24 -13.40 3.11 1.93
CA GLU A 24 -14.84 3.11 2.22
C GLU A 24 -15.20 2.47 3.57
N ARG A 25 -14.22 1.94 4.31
CA ARG A 25 -14.39 1.21 5.59
C ARG A 25 -15.21 -0.08 5.50
N LYS A 26 -15.38 -0.65 4.32
CA LYS A 26 -15.98 -1.98 4.10
C LYS A 26 -15.02 -3.11 4.49
N ILE A 27 -13.72 -2.88 4.34
CA ILE A 27 -12.68 -3.76 4.89
C ILE A 27 -12.04 -3.07 6.09
N GLN A 28 -12.04 -3.74 7.24
CA GLN A 28 -11.46 -3.21 8.48
C GLN A 28 -10.57 -4.25 9.18
N LEU A 29 -9.92 -3.82 10.25
CA LEU A 29 -9.13 -4.69 11.12
C LEU A 29 -9.98 -5.13 12.30
N PRO A 30 -9.80 -6.35 12.83
CA PRO A 30 -10.32 -6.67 14.15
C PRO A 30 -9.47 -6.01 15.26
N ASP A 31 -10.10 -5.74 16.39
CA ASP A 31 -9.51 -5.10 17.58
C ASP A 31 -8.35 -5.87 18.22
N PHE A 32 -8.32 -7.19 18.07
CA PHE A 32 -7.24 -8.04 18.58
C PHE A 32 -5.97 -8.05 17.70
N GLN A 33 -5.97 -7.35 16.56
CA GLN A 33 -4.75 -7.20 15.76
C GLN A 33 -3.77 -6.21 16.39
N ARG A 34 -2.47 -6.52 16.25
CA ARG A 34 -1.38 -5.68 16.74
C ARG A 34 -1.39 -4.31 16.06
N GLY A 35 -0.75 -3.34 16.69
CA GLY A 35 -0.52 -2.03 16.09
C GLY A 35 0.34 -2.11 14.82
N TRP A 36 0.34 -1.02 14.06
CA TRP A 36 1.25 -0.80 12.94
C TRP A 36 2.69 -0.62 13.41
N VAL A 37 3.64 -1.32 12.76
CA VAL A 37 5.05 -1.41 13.19
C VAL A 37 6.04 -1.52 12.01
N TRP A 38 5.60 -1.21 10.80
CA TRP A 38 6.48 -1.29 9.62
C TRP A 38 7.32 -0.03 9.46
N ASP A 39 8.61 -0.24 9.19
CA ASP A 39 9.58 0.80 8.89
C ASP A 39 9.56 1.21 7.41
N ASP A 40 10.28 2.29 7.12
CA ASP A 40 10.40 2.88 5.78
C ASP A 40 10.90 1.88 4.72
N ASN A 41 11.87 1.03 5.07
CA ASN A 41 12.48 0.08 4.13
C ASN A 41 11.48 -1.00 3.71
N ARG A 42 10.69 -1.53 4.65
CA ARG A 42 9.64 -2.52 4.33
C ARG A 42 8.60 -1.97 3.37
N ILE A 43 8.27 -0.68 3.49
CA ILE A 43 7.31 -0.02 2.59
C ILE A 43 7.93 0.13 1.20
N ARG A 44 9.18 0.58 1.09
CA ARG A 44 9.91 0.67 -0.19
C ARG A 44 10.02 -0.69 -0.87
N SER A 45 10.41 -1.72 -0.13
CA SER A 45 10.53 -3.08 -0.65
C SER A 45 9.18 -3.66 -1.12
N LEU A 46 8.09 -3.35 -0.39
CA LEU A 46 6.74 -3.74 -0.80
C LEU A 46 6.30 -3.04 -2.09
N LEU A 47 6.51 -1.72 -2.19
CA LEU A 47 6.22 -0.95 -3.40
C LEU A 47 7.05 -1.44 -4.59
N SER A 48 8.33 -1.76 -4.36
CA SER A 48 9.22 -2.36 -5.37
C SER A 48 8.65 -3.68 -5.89
N SER A 49 8.28 -4.59 -4.99
CA SER A 49 7.70 -5.88 -5.33
C SER A 49 6.44 -5.75 -6.19
N VAL A 50 5.51 -4.85 -5.83
CA VAL A 50 4.29 -4.61 -6.62
C VAL A 50 4.63 -4.02 -7.99
N SER A 51 5.59 -3.10 -8.06
CA SER A 51 6.06 -2.50 -9.32
C SER A 51 6.74 -3.50 -10.26
N LEU A 52 7.21 -4.64 -9.74
CA LEU A 52 7.76 -5.76 -10.51
C LEU A 52 6.74 -6.86 -10.78
N SER A 53 5.49 -6.69 -10.35
CA SER A 53 4.46 -7.74 -10.35
C SER A 53 4.87 -8.99 -9.57
N PHE A 54 5.79 -8.86 -8.61
CA PHE A 54 6.20 -9.96 -7.75
C PHE A 54 5.11 -10.27 -6.71
N PRO A 55 4.91 -11.54 -6.34
CA PRO A 55 3.89 -11.92 -5.38
C PRO A 55 4.25 -11.41 -3.98
N ILE A 56 3.39 -10.59 -3.39
CA ILE A 56 3.59 -10.06 -2.03
C ILE A 56 3.01 -10.97 -0.94
N GLY A 57 2.54 -12.17 -1.30
CA GLY A 57 1.83 -13.12 -0.44
C GLY A 57 0.31 -12.98 -0.48
N ALA A 58 -0.43 -14.01 -0.05
CA ALA A 58 -1.89 -13.94 0.06
C ALA A 58 -2.32 -13.06 1.25
N VAL A 59 -3.58 -12.63 1.26
CA VAL A 59 -4.22 -11.99 2.43
C VAL A 59 -5.40 -12.84 2.86
N MET A 60 -5.71 -12.82 4.15
CA MET A 60 -6.83 -13.58 4.69
C MET A 60 -7.87 -12.64 5.28
N MET A 61 -9.13 -12.88 4.95
CA MET A 61 -10.26 -12.06 5.38
C MET A 61 -11.40 -12.92 5.92
N LEU A 62 -12.17 -12.38 6.85
CA LEU A 62 -13.40 -12.94 7.40
C LEU A 62 -14.58 -12.10 6.93
N GLU A 63 -15.56 -12.72 6.27
CA GLU A 63 -16.85 -12.08 6.02
C GLU A 63 -17.59 -11.83 7.34
N THR A 64 -18.16 -10.64 7.48
CA THR A 64 -18.93 -10.27 8.67
C THR A 64 -20.42 -10.56 8.48
N GLY A 65 -21.25 -10.17 9.45
CA GLY A 65 -22.70 -10.34 9.39
C GLY A 65 -23.24 -11.54 10.18
N ASN A 66 -22.38 -12.31 10.84
CA ASN A 66 -22.78 -13.32 11.81
C ASN A 66 -22.99 -12.68 13.20
N ARG A 67 -24.13 -12.94 13.84
CA ARG A 67 -24.44 -12.43 15.19
C ARG A 67 -23.67 -13.17 16.29
N GLU A 68 -23.28 -14.42 16.06
CA GLU A 68 -22.60 -15.28 17.03
C GLU A 68 -21.07 -15.10 17.01
N CYS A 69 -20.51 -14.68 15.88
CA CYS A 69 -19.09 -14.41 15.70
C CYS A 69 -18.86 -12.91 15.48
N ARG A 70 -18.86 -12.14 16.59
CA ARG A 70 -18.57 -10.69 16.58
C ARG A 70 -17.18 -10.40 17.11
N PHE A 71 -16.38 -9.76 16.26
CA PHE A 71 -15.13 -9.10 16.61
C PHE A 71 -15.34 -7.60 16.47
N LYS A 72 -14.77 -6.79 17.37
CA LYS A 72 -14.94 -5.35 17.28
C LYS A 72 -14.09 -4.84 16.11
N PRO A 73 -14.69 -4.17 15.13
CA PRO A 73 -13.95 -3.63 14.02
C PRO A 73 -13.20 -2.36 14.44
N ARG A 74 -12.06 -2.13 13.82
CA ARG A 74 -11.32 -0.88 13.88
C ARG A 74 -10.83 -0.51 12.47
N PRO A 75 -10.83 0.77 12.09
CA PRO A 75 -10.25 1.18 10.81
C PRO A 75 -8.76 0.82 10.71
N ILE A 76 -8.29 0.72 9.47
CA ILE A 76 -6.85 0.70 9.18
C ILE A 76 -6.21 2.01 9.66
N GLU A 77 -4.95 1.95 10.05
CA GLU A 77 -4.20 3.12 10.52
C GLU A 77 -4.27 4.29 9.53
N GLY A 78 -4.51 5.48 10.07
CA GLY A 78 -4.62 6.71 9.30
C GLY A 78 -6.00 7.03 8.75
N LEU A 79 -7.00 6.16 8.95
CA LEU A 79 -8.41 6.48 8.74
C LEU A 79 -9.07 6.99 10.03
N SER A 80 -9.98 7.95 9.89
CA SER A 80 -10.83 8.40 11.00
C SER A 80 -11.79 7.31 11.44
N ALA A 81 -11.98 7.17 12.76
CA ALA A 81 -12.99 6.30 13.37
C ALA A 81 -14.43 6.66 12.95
N GLU A 82 -14.65 7.90 12.52
CA GLU A 82 -15.95 8.39 12.04
C GLU A 82 -15.97 8.58 10.51
N PRO A 83 -17.12 8.31 9.85
CA PRO A 83 -18.32 7.69 10.42
C PRO A 83 -18.09 6.21 10.74
N VAL A 84 -18.77 5.69 11.78
CA VAL A 84 -18.79 4.26 12.08
C VAL A 84 -19.56 3.51 10.99
N ILE A 85 -18.82 2.73 10.19
CA ILE A 85 -19.37 1.85 9.16
C ILE A 85 -19.16 0.41 9.61
N GLU A 86 -20.22 -0.39 9.58
CA GLU A 86 -20.11 -1.84 9.77
C GLU A 86 -19.39 -2.44 8.56
N PRO A 87 -18.21 -3.08 8.74
CA PRO A 87 -17.45 -3.61 7.62
C PRO A 87 -18.10 -4.86 7.06
N ASP A 88 -17.94 -5.12 5.77
CA ASP A 88 -18.29 -6.38 5.11
C ASP A 88 -17.26 -7.48 5.39
N LYS A 89 -15.99 -7.09 5.60
CA LYS A 89 -14.88 -8.01 5.83
C LYS A 89 -13.89 -7.51 6.89
N LEU A 90 -13.30 -8.45 7.63
CA LEU A 90 -12.22 -8.21 8.59
C LEU A 90 -10.91 -8.86 8.12
N ILE A 91 -9.81 -8.12 8.13
CA ILE A 91 -8.49 -8.65 7.76
C ILE A 91 -7.94 -9.50 8.92
N LEU A 92 -7.66 -10.78 8.66
CA LEU A 92 -7.05 -11.69 9.62
C LEU A 92 -5.53 -11.83 9.43
N ASP A 93 -5.05 -11.69 8.19
CA ASP A 93 -3.63 -11.69 7.83
C ASP A 93 -3.34 -10.69 6.70
N GLY A 94 -2.12 -10.17 6.67
CA GLY A 94 -1.68 -9.19 5.68
C GLY A 94 -1.93 -7.73 6.08
N GLN A 95 -2.31 -7.49 7.34
CA GLN A 95 -2.55 -6.16 7.91
C GLN A 95 -1.49 -5.15 7.52
N GLN A 96 -0.21 -5.46 7.79
CA GLN A 96 0.87 -4.50 7.61
C GLN A 96 1.06 -4.19 6.11
N ARG A 97 1.00 -5.20 5.24
CA ARG A 97 1.09 -4.98 3.78
C ARG A 97 -0.04 -4.09 3.26
N LEU A 98 -1.28 -4.38 3.64
CA LEU A 98 -2.43 -3.58 3.21
C LEU A 98 -2.41 -2.17 3.80
N THR A 99 -1.98 -2.01 5.06
CA THR A 99 -1.82 -0.70 5.70
C THR A 99 -0.74 0.13 4.98
N ALA A 100 0.40 -0.46 4.66
CA ALA A 100 1.48 0.19 3.91
C ALA A 100 0.99 0.70 2.55
N LEU A 101 0.37 -0.19 1.77
CA LEU A 101 -0.13 0.12 0.43
C LEU A 101 -1.25 1.16 0.49
N PHE A 102 -2.18 1.04 1.44
CA PHE A 102 -3.25 2.01 1.63
C PHE A 102 -2.68 3.40 1.95
N GLN A 103 -1.74 3.49 2.90
CA GLN A 103 -1.12 4.76 3.25
C GLN A 103 -0.35 5.38 2.08
N ALA A 104 0.42 4.57 1.34
CA ALA A 104 1.25 5.04 0.23
C ALA A 104 0.40 5.48 -0.97
N LEU A 105 -0.62 4.70 -1.35
CA LEU A 105 -1.33 4.83 -2.62
C LEU A 105 -2.64 5.63 -2.52
N ILE A 106 -3.38 5.53 -1.41
CA ILE A 106 -4.76 6.06 -1.32
C ILE A 106 -4.89 7.18 -0.29
N LYS A 107 -4.43 6.96 0.96
CA LYS A 107 -4.63 7.91 2.06
C LYS A 107 -4.00 9.27 1.72
N PRO A 108 -4.69 10.42 1.84
CA PRO A 108 -4.07 11.73 1.66
C PRO A 108 -2.88 12.00 2.60
N GLY A 109 -1.94 12.81 2.13
CA GLY A 109 -0.75 13.23 2.89
C GLY A 109 0.37 12.18 2.96
N ALA A 110 1.32 12.43 3.86
CA ALA A 110 2.47 11.58 4.09
C ALA A 110 2.08 10.24 4.74
N VAL A 111 2.90 9.23 4.50
CA VAL A 111 2.85 7.93 5.16
C VAL A 111 3.49 8.04 6.52
N VAL A 112 2.78 7.57 7.55
CA VAL A 112 3.32 7.49 8.92
C VAL A 112 4.00 6.15 9.09
N THR A 113 5.31 6.17 9.37
CA THR A 113 6.15 4.97 9.53
C THR A 113 7.22 5.23 10.58
N GLU A 114 8.08 4.23 10.81
CA GLU A 114 9.18 4.29 11.75
C GLU A 114 10.53 4.27 11.00
N ASP A 115 11.52 4.99 11.52
CA ASP A 115 12.90 4.81 11.09
C ASP A 115 13.53 3.57 11.73
N ILE A 116 14.78 3.27 11.36
CA ILE A 116 15.55 2.15 11.94
C ILE A 116 15.73 2.22 13.47
N LYS A 117 15.47 3.39 14.09
CA LYS A 117 15.53 3.63 15.54
C LYS A 117 14.14 3.64 16.19
N LYS A 118 13.09 3.22 15.47
CA LYS A 118 11.68 3.24 15.90
C LYS A 118 11.12 4.63 16.18
N LYS A 119 11.72 5.67 15.60
CA LYS A 119 11.18 7.02 15.67
C LYS A 119 10.12 7.19 14.60
N THR A 120 8.95 7.72 14.97
CA THR A 120 7.91 8.10 14.01
C THR A 120 8.43 9.15 13.04
N ILE A 121 8.24 8.87 11.74
CA ILE A 121 8.61 9.72 10.61
C ILE A 121 7.45 9.78 9.61
N TYR A 122 7.43 10.84 8.82
CA TYR A 122 6.42 11.11 7.81
C TYR A 122 7.10 11.17 6.45
N ARG A 123 6.67 10.31 5.52
CA ARG A 123 7.34 10.12 4.23
C ARG A 123 6.39 10.21 3.04
N HIS A 124 6.88 10.82 1.98
CA HIS A 124 6.34 10.70 0.64
C HIS A 124 7.23 9.78 -0.18
N TYR A 125 6.61 8.81 -0.88
CA TYR A 125 7.32 7.90 -1.76
C TYR A 125 7.23 8.37 -3.21
N TYR A 126 8.33 8.30 -3.91
CA TYR A 126 8.45 8.68 -5.31
C TYR A 126 9.15 7.59 -6.10
N PHE A 127 8.73 7.37 -7.34
CA PHE A 127 9.51 6.64 -8.32
C PHE A 127 10.38 7.61 -9.09
N ASP A 128 11.69 7.37 -9.11
CA ASP A 128 12.60 8.00 -10.06
C ASP A 128 12.38 7.35 -11.43
N ILE A 129 11.83 8.12 -12.37
CA ILE A 129 11.39 7.65 -13.69
C ILE A 129 12.58 7.06 -14.47
N GLU A 130 13.71 7.77 -14.51
CA GLU A 130 14.87 7.35 -15.30
C GLU A 130 15.49 6.09 -14.69
N LYS A 131 15.64 6.04 -13.35
CA LYS A 131 16.14 4.83 -12.68
C LYS A 131 15.20 3.65 -12.85
N CYS A 132 13.89 3.84 -12.80
CA CYS A 132 12.91 2.76 -13.01
C CYS A 132 13.02 2.08 -14.38
N LEU A 133 13.52 2.82 -15.38
CA LEU A 133 13.70 2.37 -16.76
C LEU A 133 15.13 1.88 -17.06
N ASN A 134 16.05 2.02 -16.12
CA ASN A 134 17.40 1.51 -16.25
C ASN A 134 17.44 0.03 -15.84
N PRO A 135 17.79 -0.90 -16.76
CA PRO A 135 17.84 -2.33 -16.47
C PRO A 135 18.94 -2.72 -15.47
N ASP A 136 19.93 -1.86 -15.24
CA ASP A 136 21.05 -2.11 -14.32
C ASP A 136 20.78 -1.61 -12.88
N GLU A 137 19.66 -0.91 -12.66
CA GLU A 137 19.28 -0.40 -11.34
C GLU A 137 18.38 -1.40 -10.59
N ASP A 138 18.57 -1.51 -9.28
CA ASP A 138 17.62 -2.21 -8.43
C ASP A 138 16.35 -1.38 -8.29
N ARG A 139 15.19 -2.01 -8.52
CA ARG A 139 13.89 -1.33 -8.44
C ARG A 139 13.62 -0.71 -7.07
N GLU A 140 14.14 -1.28 -5.98
CA GLU A 140 14.00 -0.70 -4.64
C GLU A 140 14.79 0.62 -4.50
N GLU A 141 15.90 0.77 -5.20
CA GLU A 141 16.71 1.99 -5.26
C GLU A 141 16.08 3.09 -6.14
N CYS A 142 15.18 2.72 -7.05
CA CYS A 142 14.38 3.68 -7.81
C CYS A 142 13.29 4.34 -6.94
N ILE A 143 12.97 3.80 -5.77
CA ILE A 143 11.92 4.33 -4.89
C ILE A 143 12.57 5.22 -3.83
N ARG A 144 12.31 6.53 -3.94
CA ARG A 144 12.81 7.53 -2.98
C ARG A 144 11.82 7.73 -1.85
N SER A 145 12.31 7.68 -0.61
CA SER A 145 11.59 8.07 0.60
C SER A 145 11.99 9.49 1.01
N ILE A 146 11.09 10.46 0.76
CA ILE A 146 11.35 11.88 0.94
C ILE A 146 10.55 12.39 2.17
N PRO A 147 11.11 13.29 3.01
CA PRO A 147 10.38 13.87 4.14
C PRO A 147 9.05 14.53 3.76
N GLU A 148 8.18 14.76 4.76
CA GLU A 148 6.85 15.37 4.58
C GLU A 148 6.87 16.74 3.90
N ASP A 149 7.88 17.56 4.18
CA ASP A 149 8.04 18.87 3.53
C ASP A 149 8.63 18.79 2.11
N LYS A 150 8.86 17.57 1.63
CA LYS A 150 9.42 17.25 0.31
C LYS A 150 10.84 17.79 0.07
N CYS A 151 11.58 18.11 1.14
CA CYS A 151 12.94 18.65 1.07
C CYS A 151 13.96 17.67 1.69
N VAL A 152 14.90 17.20 0.88
CA VAL A 152 16.03 16.37 1.33
C VAL A 152 17.13 17.30 1.82
N ARG A 153 17.64 17.03 3.02
CA ARG A 153 18.67 17.84 3.67
C ARG A 153 19.96 17.07 3.84
N ASN A 154 21.08 17.77 3.67
CA ASN A 154 22.41 17.22 3.93
C ASN A 154 22.68 17.13 5.45
N PHE A 155 23.87 16.64 5.82
CA PHE A 155 24.28 16.48 7.22
C PHE A 155 24.38 17.80 8.01
N ARG A 156 24.42 18.96 7.35
CA ARG A 156 24.41 20.30 7.97
C ARG A 156 23.00 20.85 8.19
N GLY A 157 21.98 20.18 7.63
CA GLY A 157 20.59 20.63 7.68
C GLY A 157 20.18 21.56 6.54
N ASP A 158 21.09 21.86 5.60
CA ASP A 158 20.77 22.64 4.41
C ASP A 158 19.97 21.78 3.42
N VAL A 159 19.02 22.38 2.72
CA VAL A 159 18.24 21.71 1.68
C VAL A 159 19.14 21.48 0.46
N ASP A 160 19.33 20.20 0.12
CA ASP A 160 20.15 19.75 -1.01
C ASP A 160 19.26 19.47 -2.23
N GLU A 161 18.09 18.88 -1.99
CA GLU A 161 17.09 18.61 -3.02
C GLU A 161 15.72 19.06 -2.53
N ASP A 162 14.97 19.74 -3.39
CA ASP A 162 13.67 20.33 -3.07
C ASP A 162 12.65 19.88 -4.09
N TYR A 163 11.59 19.20 -3.63
CA TYR A 163 10.48 18.70 -4.44
C TYR A 163 9.14 19.27 -3.97
N SER A 164 9.15 20.44 -3.34
CA SER A 164 7.99 21.03 -2.69
C SER A 164 6.86 21.43 -3.67
N THR A 165 7.15 21.50 -4.97
CA THR A 165 6.20 21.89 -6.03
C THR A 165 6.21 20.86 -7.17
N PRO A 166 5.10 20.74 -7.93
CA PRO A 166 5.05 19.85 -9.10
C PRO A 166 6.17 20.14 -10.12
N ASP A 167 6.46 21.40 -10.44
CA ASP A 167 7.56 21.78 -11.34
C ASP A 167 8.92 21.19 -10.91
N LYS A 168 9.21 21.17 -9.61
CA LYS A 168 10.44 20.57 -9.09
C LYS A 168 10.42 19.04 -9.16
N GLU A 169 9.27 18.42 -8.94
CA GLU A 169 9.07 16.98 -9.16
C GLU A 169 9.28 16.62 -10.64
N TYR A 170 8.73 17.43 -11.57
CA TYR A 170 8.87 17.24 -13.02
C TYR A 170 10.31 17.40 -13.50
N ALA A 171 11.00 18.45 -13.03
CA ALA A 171 12.40 18.71 -13.33
C ALA A 171 13.29 17.53 -12.92
N ALA A 172 13.00 16.92 -11.77
CA ALA A 172 13.74 15.80 -11.22
C ALA A 172 13.31 14.43 -11.75
N GLY A 173 12.22 14.34 -12.52
CA GLY A 173 11.66 13.06 -12.97
C GLY A 173 11.18 12.17 -11.82
N LEU A 174 10.69 12.78 -10.73
CA LEU A 174 10.18 12.06 -9.57
C LEU A 174 8.66 11.98 -9.62
N PHE A 175 8.15 10.79 -9.95
CA PHE A 175 6.72 10.51 -9.98
C PHE A 175 6.19 10.17 -8.57
N PRO A 176 5.25 10.93 -8.00
CA PRO A 176 4.71 10.64 -6.67
C PRO A 176 3.89 9.34 -6.68
N VAL A 177 4.21 8.39 -5.80
CA VAL A 177 3.51 7.10 -5.67
C VAL A 177 2.00 7.30 -5.43
N LYS A 178 1.61 8.39 -4.75
CA LYS A 178 0.20 8.73 -4.50
C LYS A 178 -0.61 8.94 -5.78
N GLN A 179 0.03 9.33 -6.88
CA GLN A 179 -0.64 9.61 -8.16
C GLN A 179 -0.70 8.37 -9.06
N LEU A 180 -0.34 7.18 -8.57
CA LEU A 180 -0.35 5.95 -9.39
C LEU A 180 -1.72 5.59 -9.96
N TYR A 181 -2.80 5.72 -9.18
CA TYR A 181 -4.15 5.36 -9.63
C TYR A 181 -4.93 6.48 -10.32
N ASP A 182 -4.36 7.69 -10.33
CA ASP A 182 -4.85 8.88 -11.02
C ASP A 182 -3.66 9.68 -11.56
N SER A 183 -2.95 9.09 -12.52
CA SER A 183 -1.68 9.66 -13.02
C SER A 183 -1.88 10.74 -14.07
N PHE A 184 -3.11 10.93 -14.57
CA PHE A 184 -3.41 11.83 -15.67
C PHE A 184 -3.06 13.29 -15.34
N PRO A 185 -3.48 13.87 -14.19
CA PRO A 185 -3.15 15.27 -13.86
C PRO A 185 -1.63 15.49 -13.75
N TRP A 186 -0.90 14.54 -13.15
CA TRP A 186 0.56 14.62 -13.09
C TRP A 186 1.19 14.60 -14.47
N ARG A 187 0.73 13.67 -15.31
CA ARG A 187 1.22 13.47 -16.68
C ARG A 187 0.99 14.72 -17.53
N GLU A 188 -0.19 15.31 -17.46
CA GLU A 188 -0.53 16.54 -18.17
C GLU A 188 0.42 17.68 -17.77
N GLY A 189 0.59 17.93 -16.47
CA GLY A 189 1.52 18.97 -15.99
C GLY A 189 2.98 18.69 -16.34
N TYR A 190 3.42 17.42 -16.32
CA TYR A 190 4.76 17.03 -16.75
C TYR A 190 4.99 17.29 -18.25
N ASP A 191 4.01 17.00 -19.10
CA ASP A 191 4.10 17.27 -20.53
C ASP A 191 4.14 18.77 -20.82
N GLU A 192 3.31 19.56 -20.14
CA GLU A 192 3.32 21.02 -20.25
C GLU A 192 4.67 21.62 -19.80
N TYR A 193 5.20 21.16 -18.66
CA TYR A 193 6.49 21.64 -18.12
C TYR A 193 7.65 21.42 -19.10
N TRP A 194 7.64 20.30 -19.83
CA TRP A 194 8.65 19.97 -20.84
C TRP A 194 8.28 20.43 -22.26
N ASP A 195 7.30 21.31 -22.42
CA ASP A 195 6.81 21.82 -23.72
C ASP A 195 6.52 20.69 -24.73
N TYR A 196 5.87 19.62 -24.24
CA TYR A 196 5.53 18.41 -24.98
C TYR A 196 6.74 17.75 -25.67
N ASP A 197 7.93 17.83 -25.05
CA ASP A 197 9.13 17.19 -25.58
C ASP A 197 8.88 15.69 -25.83
N LYS A 198 9.18 15.27 -27.07
CA LYS A 198 8.90 13.91 -27.54
C LYS A 198 9.71 12.86 -26.81
N SER A 199 10.93 13.18 -26.38
CA SER A 199 11.77 12.25 -25.62
C SER A 199 11.21 12.05 -24.23
N LYS A 200 10.84 13.13 -23.52
CA LYS A 200 10.22 13.07 -22.19
C LYS A 200 8.87 12.35 -22.20
N THR A 201 8.07 12.59 -23.23
CA THR A 201 6.84 11.85 -23.50
C THR A 201 7.08 10.36 -23.67
N ARG A 202 8.09 9.98 -24.47
CA ARG A 202 8.43 8.56 -24.68
C ARG A 202 8.91 7.91 -23.38
N THR A 203 9.77 8.58 -22.62
CA THR A 203 10.26 8.11 -21.31
C THR A 203 9.08 7.83 -20.37
N PHE A 204 8.17 8.79 -20.19
CA PHE A 204 7.02 8.57 -19.32
C PHE A 204 6.11 7.45 -19.83
N ASN A 205 5.87 7.36 -21.14
CA ASN A 205 5.04 6.28 -21.70
C ASN A 205 5.64 4.90 -21.43
N GLN A 206 6.97 4.79 -21.41
CA GLN A 206 7.64 3.56 -21.02
C GLN A 206 7.48 3.31 -19.52
N PHE A 207 7.68 4.33 -18.68
CA PHE A 207 7.47 4.25 -17.23
C PHE A 207 6.04 3.84 -16.88
N TYR A 208 5.04 4.39 -17.56
CA TYR A 208 3.63 4.02 -17.40
C TYR A 208 3.43 2.53 -17.64
N LYS A 209 3.97 1.98 -18.75
CA LYS A 209 3.85 0.55 -19.08
C LYS A 209 4.61 -0.36 -18.11
N GLU A 210 5.80 0.05 -17.69
CA GLU A 210 6.70 -0.79 -16.88
C GLU A 210 6.45 -0.71 -15.38
N VAL A 211 5.76 0.33 -14.91
CA VAL A 211 5.51 0.59 -13.49
C VAL A 211 4.03 0.78 -13.23
N ILE A 212 3.43 1.86 -13.75
CA ILE A 212 2.06 2.27 -13.39
C ILE A 212 1.04 1.18 -13.73
N GLN A 213 1.08 0.67 -14.96
CA GLN A 213 0.14 -0.36 -15.44
C GLN A 213 0.22 -1.64 -14.61
N ARG A 214 1.39 -1.98 -14.04
CA ARG A 214 1.55 -3.14 -13.16
C ARG A 214 0.80 -2.97 -11.84
N PHE A 215 0.77 -1.76 -11.28
CA PHE A 215 -0.05 -1.45 -10.10
C PHE A 215 -1.55 -1.50 -10.41
N GLU A 216 -1.95 -0.96 -11.56
CA GLU A 216 -3.35 -0.96 -12.00
C GLU A 216 -3.89 -2.38 -12.20
N GLN A 217 -3.05 -3.28 -12.71
CA GLN A 217 -3.41 -4.67 -13.00
C GLN A 217 -3.07 -5.65 -11.87
N TYR A 218 -2.47 -5.18 -10.78
CA TYR A 218 -1.99 -6.05 -9.72
C TYR A 218 -3.16 -6.75 -9.02
N GLN A 219 -3.13 -8.09 -9.00
CA GLN A 219 -4.12 -8.92 -8.32
C GLN A 219 -3.50 -9.64 -7.13
N LEU A 220 -4.18 -9.54 -5.99
CA LEU A 220 -3.78 -10.17 -4.74
C LEU A 220 -4.59 -11.46 -4.52
N PRO A 221 -3.96 -12.57 -4.15
CA PRO A 221 -4.70 -13.74 -3.68
C PRO A 221 -5.36 -13.43 -2.33
N VAL A 222 -6.68 -13.55 -2.27
CA VAL A 222 -7.49 -13.35 -1.06
C VAL A 222 -8.10 -14.69 -0.65
N ILE A 223 -7.82 -15.12 0.57
CA ILE A 223 -8.45 -16.28 1.20
C ILE A 223 -9.57 -15.76 2.10
N GLU A 224 -10.81 -16.06 1.72
CA GLU A 224 -12.00 -15.60 2.42
C GLU A 224 -12.58 -16.72 3.28
N MET A 225 -12.80 -16.41 4.55
CA MET A 225 -13.54 -17.23 5.50
C MET A 225 -14.98 -16.74 5.54
N GLY A 226 -15.92 -17.64 5.23
CA GLY A 226 -17.34 -17.28 5.23
C GLY A 226 -17.85 -16.91 6.63
N LYS A 227 -18.88 -16.06 6.69
CA LYS A 227 -19.47 -15.56 7.95
C LYS A 227 -19.98 -16.66 8.89
N GLU A 228 -20.32 -17.83 8.35
CA GLU A 228 -20.77 -19.00 9.11
C GLU A 228 -19.63 -19.71 9.88
N THR A 229 -18.39 -19.24 9.73
CA THR A 229 -17.23 -19.85 10.40
C THR A 229 -17.30 -19.60 11.92
N PRO A 230 -17.25 -20.67 12.75
CA PRO A 230 -17.28 -20.52 14.21
C PRO A 230 -16.13 -19.66 14.74
N LYS A 231 -16.39 -18.91 15.81
CA LYS A 231 -15.43 -17.99 16.41
C LYS A 231 -14.12 -18.68 16.80
N GLU A 232 -14.20 -19.88 17.37
CA GLU A 232 -13.06 -20.68 17.78
C GLU A 232 -12.19 -21.05 16.58
N ALA A 233 -12.81 -21.38 15.44
CA ALA A 233 -12.09 -21.69 14.21
C ALA A 233 -11.37 -20.46 13.65
N VAL A 234 -12.02 -19.28 13.68
CA VAL A 234 -11.38 -18.01 13.29
C VAL A 234 -10.15 -17.72 14.16
N CYS A 235 -10.27 -17.84 15.49
CA CYS A 235 -9.15 -17.61 16.39
C CYS A 235 -7.98 -18.56 16.14
N LEU A 236 -8.26 -19.86 15.94
CA LEU A 236 -7.24 -20.86 15.64
C LEU A 236 -6.51 -20.60 14.30
N VAL A 237 -7.27 -20.18 13.28
CA VAL A 237 -6.67 -19.81 11.99
C VAL A 237 -5.82 -18.54 12.15
N PHE A 238 -6.34 -17.52 12.81
CA PHE A 238 -5.62 -16.28 13.09
C PHE A 238 -4.30 -16.54 13.83
N GLU A 239 -4.32 -17.36 14.89
CA GLU A 239 -3.12 -17.76 15.62
C GLU A 239 -2.12 -18.48 14.70
N LYS A 240 -2.56 -19.46 13.91
CA LYS A 240 -1.65 -20.20 13.03
C LYS A 240 -0.98 -19.32 11.98
N VAL A 241 -1.73 -18.43 11.34
CA VAL A 241 -1.21 -17.57 10.27
C VAL A 241 -0.26 -16.50 10.83
N ASN A 242 -0.56 -15.94 12.00
CA ASN A 242 0.25 -14.89 12.62
C ASN A 242 1.42 -15.41 13.48
N THR A 243 1.45 -16.69 13.85
CA THR A 243 2.57 -17.32 14.58
C THR A 243 3.58 -18.00 13.65
N GLY A 244 3.12 -18.46 12.47
CA GLY A 244 3.96 -19.14 11.46
C GLY A 244 5.01 -18.24 10.78
N GLY A 245 4.88 -16.92 10.87
CA GLY A 245 5.86 -15.96 10.31
C GLY A 245 7.04 -15.62 11.22
N GLY A 246 7.12 -16.20 12.42
CA GLY A 246 8.18 -15.93 13.41
C GLY A 246 9.43 -16.81 13.30
N TYR A 247 9.41 -17.83 12.44
CA TYR A 247 10.56 -18.71 12.19
C TYR A 247 10.67 -19.00 10.70
N ARG A 248 11.38 -18.14 9.97
CA ARG A 248 12.17 -18.47 8.77
C ARG A 248 13.01 -17.27 8.38
#